data_AF-A0A212FB84-F1
#
_entry.id   AF-A0A212FB84-F1
#
_cell.length_a   1.000
_cell.length_b   1.000
_cell.length_c   1.000
_cell.angle_alpha   90.00
_cell.angle_beta   90.00
_cell.angle_gamma   90.00
#
_symmetry.space_group_name_H-M   'P 1'
#
loop_
_entity.id
_entity.type
_entity.pdbx_description
1 polymer ?
#
loop_
_entity_poly.entity_id
_entity_poly.type
_entity_poly.pdbx_seq_one_letter_code
_entity_poly.pdbx_strand_id
1 'polypeptide(L)'
;MANSILAKSSALWHRATISVIQPYRTTTSKHYNPKFRKHRAQKYLKIDLPDMNEDPDTIPPEKMRQKMKERGVLPPRPWMERPFYISATGGVFEAYIPPEGDGKASLVSTTRAKQAVQLLEKKSKSMMAIRKVKSYEEDFDAKEFAKIAQDIYIKAHESLAKGDKAELRRYVTEKAYPEFRHNSHLKTIHWRYLDSLEPPRVVHARCTDVVSKENIFGQ
;
A
#
# COMPACT_ATOMS: atom_id res chain seq x y z
N MET A 1 -43.30 -11.83 107.09
CA MET A 1 -41.90 -11.38 107.28
C MET A 1 -41.29 -11.27 105.88
N ALA A 2 -41.62 -10.25 105.07
CA ALA A 2 -40.95 -8.93 105.04
C ALA A 2 -39.41 -9.11 104.96
N ASN A 3 -38.71 -8.83 103.86
CA ASN A 3 -38.65 -7.56 103.15
C ASN A 3 -38.19 -7.69 101.68
N SER A 4 -38.75 -6.81 100.85
CA SER A 4 -38.25 -6.31 99.57
C SER A 4 -36.84 -5.71 99.68
N ILE A 5 -36.12 -5.58 98.56
CA ILE A 5 -35.67 -4.28 98.00
C ILE A 5 -34.92 -4.53 96.69
N LEU A 6 -35.46 -3.92 95.64
CA LEU A 6 -34.76 -3.52 94.41
C LEU A 6 -33.38 -2.95 94.70
N ALA A 7 -32.31 -3.55 94.17
CA ALA A 7 -31.08 -2.82 93.95
C ALA A 7 -30.21 -3.49 92.88
N LYS A 8 -29.87 -2.68 91.87
CA LYS A 8 -28.73 -2.81 90.95
C LYS A 8 -28.98 -3.65 89.69
N SER A 9 -29.78 -3.06 88.82
CA SER A 9 -29.44 -2.96 87.41
C SER A 9 -27.99 -2.46 87.24
N SER A 10 -27.07 -3.36 86.93
CA SER A 10 -25.84 -3.00 86.22
C SER A 10 -25.79 -3.85 84.98
N ALA A 11 -26.18 -3.24 83.86
CA ALA A 11 -26.05 -3.80 82.54
C ALA A 11 -24.60 -4.27 82.33
N LEU A 12 -24.39 -5.58 82.37
CA LEU A 12 -23.19 -6.19 81.82
C LEU A 12 -23.32 -6.06 80.30
N TRP A 13 -22.92 -4.89 79.79
CA TRP A 13 -22.63 -4.71 78.39
C TRP A 13 -21.61 -5.79 78.04
N HIS A 14 -22.09 -6.85 77.40
CA HIS A 14 -21.24 -7.77 76.67
C HIS A 14 -20.61 -6.90 75.59
N ARG A 15 -19.45 -6.31 75.90
CA ARG A 15 -18.60 -5.70 74.89
C ARG A 15 -18.33 -6.84 73.93
N ALA A 16 -18.94 -6.77 72.75
CA ALA A 16 -18.56 -7.60 71.63
C ALA A 16 -17.04 -7.51 71.58
N THR A 17 -16.37 -8.63 71.84
CA THR A 17 -14.95 -8.74 71.60
C THR A 17 -14.80 -8.52 70.10
N ILE A 18 -14.44 -7.30 69.73
CA ILE A 18 -14.01 -6.99 68.38
C ILE A 18 -12.74 -7.81 68.22
N SER A 19 -12.89 -9.02 67.69
CA SER A 19 -11.76 -9.75 67.13
C SER A 19 -11.30 -8.91 65.96
N VAL A 20 -10.37 -8.00 66.25
CA VAL A 20 -9.59 -7.33 65.22
C VAL A 20 -8.82 -8.47 64.57
N ILE A 21 -9.36 -8.98 63.46
CA ILE A 21 -8.65 -9.90 62.59
C ILE A 21 -7.40 -9.13 62.16
N GLN A 22 -6.26 -9.45 62.78
CA GLN A 22 -5.01 -8.84 62.39
C GLN A 22 -4.83 -9.08 60.89
N PRO A 23 -4.47 -8.07 60.10
CA PRO A 23 -4.19 -8.26 58.69
C PRO A 23 -3.00 -9.21 58.56
N TYR A 24 -3.28 -10.48 58.28
CA TYR A 24 -2.24 -11.47 58.03
C TYR A 24 -1.68 -11.23 56.63
N ARG A 25 -0.35 -11.09 56.54
CA ARG A 25 0.33 -10.97 55.26
C ARG A 25 0.36 -12.35 54.61
N THR A 26 -0.58 -12.60 53.70
CA THR A 26 -0.57 -13.79 52.85
C THR A 26 0.66 -13.74 51.94
N THR A 27 1.38 -14.84 51.75
CA THR A 27 2.48 -14.93 50.76
C THR A 27 2.03 -14.77 49.30
N THR A 28 0.72 -14.66 49.08
CA THR A 28 0.10 -14.62 47.76
C THR A 28 -0.45 -13.21 47.50
N SER A 29 -0.20 -12.63 46.33
CA SER A 29 -0.84 -11.37 45.91
C SER A 29 -2.30 -11.54 45.48
N LYS A 30 -2.92 -12.70 45.75
CA LYS A 30 -4.29 -13.00 45.33
C LYS A 30 -5.28 -12.31 46.28
N HIS A 31 -6.18 -11.53 45.70
CA HIS A 31 -7.35 -10.99 46.40
C HIS A 31 -8.11 -12.07 47.20
N TYR A 32 -8.42 -11.75 48.46
CA TYR A 32 -9.00 -12.66 49.47
C TYR A 32 -10.39 -13.21 49.09
N ASN A 33 -11.19 -12.43 48.34
CA ASN A 33 -12.51 -12.85 47.90
C ASN A 33 -12.45 -13.87 46.72
N PRO A 34 -12.97 -15.11 46.89
CA PRO A 34 -12.95 -16.14 45.85
C PRO A 34 -13.96 -15.89 44.72
N LYS A 35 -14.98 -15.04 44.92
CA LYS A 35 -16.05 -14.75 43.94
C LYS A 35 -15.49 -14.32 42.57
N PHE A 36 -14.40 -13.56 42.57
CA PHE A 36 -13.78 -13.04 41.35
C PHE A 36 -12.59 -13.87 40.83
N ARG A 37 -12.40 -15.10 41.33
CA ARG A 37 -11.31 -15.98 40.85
C ARG A 37 -11.42 -16.30 39.37
N LYS A 38 -12.64 -16.60 38.89
CA LYS A 38 -12.90 -16.90 37.46
C LYS A 38 -12.63 -15.67 36.57
N HIS A 39 -13.14 -14.51 36.95
CA HIS A 39 -12.91 -13.25 36.21
C HIS A 39 -11.42 -12.87 36.17
N ARG A 40 -10.67 -13.09 37.27
CA ARG A 40 -9.21 -12.89 37.29
C ARG A 40 -8.46 -13.83 36.35
N ALA A 41 -8.90 -15.09 36.24
CA ALA A 41 -8.34 -16.03 35.28
C ALA A 41 -8.68 -15.64 33.82
N GLN A 42 -9.90 -15.13 33.59
CA GLN A 42 -10.39 -14.67 32.29
C GLN A 42 -9.85 -13.30 31.86
N LYS A 43 -9.15 -12.56 32.74
CA LYS A 43 -8.49 -11.29 32.39
C LYS A 43 -7.50 -11.47 31.24
N TYR A 44 -6.83 -12.61 31.18
CA TYR A 44 -5.87 -12.95 30.13
C TYR A 44 -6.59 -13.77 29.06
N LEU A 45 -7.13 -13.09 28.05
CA LEU A 45 -7.59 -13.74 26.83
C LEU A 45 -6.40 -13.90 25.90
N LYS A 46 -6.04 -15.15 25.59
CA LYS A 46 -5.08 -15.44 24.51
C LYS A 46 -5.86 -15.28 23.20
N ILE A 47 -5.60 -14.18 22.51
CA ILE A 47 -6.15 -13.91 21.18
C ILE A 47 -5.02 -14.20 20.21
N ASP A 48 -5.24 -15.13 19.29
CA ASP A 48 -4.30 -15.37 18.21
C ASP A 48 -4.42 -14.19 17.23
N LEU A 49 -3.37 -13.38 17.17
CA LEU A 49 -3.34 -12.22 16.28
C LEU A 49 -3.03 -12.69 14.86
N PRO A 50 -3.72 -12.12 13.84
CA PRO A 50 -3.35 -12.36 12.45
C PRO A 50 -1.92 -11.90 12.19
N ASP A 51 -1.15 -12.69 11.44
CA ASP A 51 0.12 -12.23 10.89
C ASP A 51 -0.16 -11.21 9.77
N MET A 52 0.44 -10.02 9.91
CA MET A 52 0.23 -8.88 9.02
C MET A 52 1.27 -8.82 7.89
N ASN A 53 2.35 -9.61 7.98
CA ASN A 53 3.45 -9.61 7.02
C ASN A 53 3.37 -10.74 6.00
N GLU A 54 2.27 -11.48 5.97
CA GLU A 54 2.09 -12.56 4.99
C GLU A 54 1.76 -11.99 3.60
N ASP A 55 2.57 -12.36 2.60
CA ASP A 55 2.31 -11.97 1.22
C ASP A 55 1.04 -12.68 0.70
N PRO A 56 0.02 -11.96 0.24
CA PRO A 56 -1.24 -12.55 -0.21
C PRO A 56 -1.06 -13.46 -1.43
N ASP A 57 -0.06 -13.19 -2.27
CA ASP A 57 0.22 -13.94 -3.51
C ASP A 57 0.84 -15.32 -3.23
N THR A 58 1.51 -15.49 -2.10
CA THR A 58 2.13 -16.76 -1.69
C THR A 58 1.10 -17.72 -1.08
N ILE A 59 -0.05 -17.20 -0.62
CA ILE A 59 -1.07 -17.99 0.06
C ILE A 59 -1.94 -18.72 -0.96
N PRO A 60 -2.03 -20.06 -0.93
CA PRO A 60 -2.94 -20.79 -1.78
C PRO A 60 -4.39 -20.37 -1.49
N PRO A 61 -5.27 -20.33 -2.51
CA PRO A 61 -6.63 -19.81 -2.37
C PRO A 61 -7.47 -20.54 -1.31
N GLU A 62 -7.15 -21.81 -1.03
CA GLU A 62 -7.79 -22.60 0.03
C GLU A 62 -7.46 -22.08 1.43
N LYS A 63 -6.18 -21.78 1.71
CA LYS A 63 -5.76 -21.19 2.98
C LYS A 63 -6.34 -19.80 3.16
N MET A 64 -6.47 -19.02 2.09
CA MET A 64 -7.15 -17.72 2.14
C MET A 64 -8.62 -17.88 2.54
N ARG A 65 -9.34 -18.83 1.95
CA ARG A 65 -10.73 -19.15 2.35
C ARG A 65 -10.83 -19.63 3.79
N GLN A 66 -9.87 -20.44 4.26
CA GLN A 66 -9.81 -20.87 5.66
C GLN A 66 -9.64 -19.67 6.59
N LYS A 67 -8.67 -18.79 6.31
CA LYS A 67 -8.45 -17.56 7.09
C LYS A 67 -9.66 -16.63 7.08
N MET A 68 -10.36 -16.50 5.95
CA MET A 68 -11.61 -15.74 5.86
C MET A 68 -12.69 -16.32 6.79
N LYS A 69 -12.85 -17.66 6.81
CA LYS A 69 -13.77 -18.35 7.72
C LYS A 69 -13.39 -18.19 9.19
N GLU A 70 -12.10 -18.35 9.54
CA GLU A 70 -11.58 -18.13 10.89
C GLU A 70 -11.84 -16.71 11.37
N ARG A 71 -11.71 -15.72 10.47
CA ARG A 71 -12.03 -14.31 10.74
C ARG A 71 -13.53 -13.99 10.71
N GLY A 72 -14.39 -14.94 10.33
CA GLY A 72 -15.83 -14.73 10.16
C GLY A 72 -16.20 -13.77 9.01
N VAL A 73 -15.29 -13.55 8.06
CA VAL A 73 -15.49 -12.67 6.91
C VAL A 73 -15.89 -13.51 5.70
N LEU A 74 -17.01 -13.18 5.07
CA LEU A 74 -17.42 -13.79 3.80
C LEU A 74 -16.68 -13.11 2.63
N PRO A 75 -16.33 -13.85 1.57
CA PRO A 75 -15.79 -13.23 0.37
C PRO A 75 -16.81 -12.24 -0.22
N PRO A 76 -16.39 -11.04 -0.64
CA PRO A 76 -17.31 -10.09 -1.24
C PRO A 76 -17.88 -10.69 -2.53
N ARG A 77 -19.20 -10.62 -2.69
CA ARG A 77 -19.89 -10.95 -3.95
C ARG A 77 -19.88 -9.67 -4.79
N PRO A 78 -19.10 -9.59 -5.88
CA PRO A 78 -19.08 -8.38 -6.68
C PRO A 78 -20.39 -8.27 -7.46
N TRP A 79 -21.27 -7.36 -7.02
CA TRP A 79 -22.41 -6.90 -7.80
C TRP A 79 -21.94 -5.69 -8.62
N MET A 80 -21.47 -5.94 -9.85
CA MET A 80 -20.91 -4.88 -10.70
C MET A 80 -21.99 -4.26 -11.58
N GLU A 81 -22.69 -3.25 -11.06
CA GLU A 81 -23.62 -2.44 -11.88
C GLU A 81 -22.87 -1.51 -12.83
N ARG A 82 -21.73 -0.97 -12.36
CA ARG A 82 -20.90 -0.03 -13.12
C ARG A 82 -19.49 -0.61 -13.31
N PRO A 83 -18.98 -0.71 -14.54
CA PRO A 83 -17.61 -1.13 -14.76
C PRO A 83 -16.62 -0.10 -14.24
N PHE A 84 -15.44 -0.56 -13.80
CA PHE A 84 -14.36 0.34 -13.42
C PHE A 84 -13.78 1.01 -14.66
N TYR A 85 -13.60 2.34 -14.57
CA TYR A 85 -12.90 3.10 -15.59
C TYR A 85 -11.39 3.05 -15.30
N ILE A 86 -10.63 2.56 -16.27
CA ILE A 86 -9.18 2.47 -16.19
C ILE A 86 -8.61 3.50 -17.16
N SER A 87 -7.94 4.53 -16.64
CA SER A 87 -7.36 5.59 -17.47
C SER A 87 -5.89 5.32 -17.86
N ALA A 88 -5.21 4.44 -17.13
CA ALA A 88 -3.83 4.06 -17.37
C ALA A 88 -3.59 2.56 -17.17
N THR A 89 -2.62 2.01 -17.89
CA THR A 89 -2.28 0.59 -17.85
C THR A 89 -1.46 0.26 -16.61
N GLY A 90 -1.65 -0.94 -16.05
CA GLY A 90 -0.96 -1.36 -14.82
C GLY A 90 0.55 -1.55 -14.94
N GLY A 91 1.08 -1.72 -16.16
CA GLY A 91 2.51 -1.93 -16.42
C GLY A 91 2.94 -1.50 -17.81
N VAL A 92 4.23 -1.63 -18.07
CA VAL A 92 4.85 -1.31 -19.37
C VAL A 92 4.72 -2.50 -20.32
N PHE A 93 4.29 -2.25 -21.55
CA PHE A 93 4.25 -3.28 -22.60
C PHE A 93 5.61 -3.36 -23.30
N GLU A 94 6.15 -4.57 -23.42
CA GLU A 94 7.45 -4.83 -24.08
C GLU A 94 8.54 -3.81 -23.69
N ALA A 95 9.07 -3.89 -22.47
CA ALA A 95 10.06 -2.93 -21.98
C ALA A 95 11.23 -2.73 -22.96
N TYR A 96 11.61 -1.47 -23.16
CA TYR A 96 12.77 -1.14 -23.97
C TYR A 96 14.04 -1.64 -23.28
N ILE A 97 14.87 -2.38 -24.03
CA ILE A 97 16.18 -2.85 -23.58
C ILE A 97 17.20 -1.98 -24.31
N PRO A 98 17.92 -1.09 -23.61
CA PRO A 98 18.96 -0.30 -24.23
C PRO A 98 20.08 -1.21 -24.75
N PRO A 99 20.68 -0.88 -25.91
CA PRO A 99 21.81 -1.64 -26.42
C PRO A 99 22.99 -1.57 -25.45
N GLU A 100 23.76 -2.65 -25.38
CA GLU A 100 24.97 -2.68 -24.55
C GLU A 100 25.98 -1.65 -25.05
N GLY A 101 26.40 -0.75 -24.14
CA GLY A 101 27.50 0.17 -24.41
C GLY A 101 27.11 1.59 -24.83
N ASP A 102 25.92 2.07 -24.43
CA ASP A 102 25.52 3.50 -24.46
C ASP A 102 26.50 4.45 -23.71
N GLY A 103 27.53 3.91 -23.03
CA GLY A 103 28.67 4.67 -22.51
C GLY A 103 30.07 4.14 -22.90
N LYS A 104 30.21 2.88 -23.35
CA LYS A 104 31.47 2.22 -23.74
C LYS A 104 31.15 0.94 -24.53
N ALA A 105 30.97 1.01 -25.84
CA ALA A 105 30.76 -0.18 -26.67
C ALA A 105 32.05 -0.57 -27.41
N SER A 106 32.55 -1.78 -27.16
CA SER A 106 33.57 -2.42 -27.99
C SER A 106 32.99 -2.81 -29.36
N LEU A 107 33.76 -2.59 -30.43
CA LEU A 107 33.25 -2.55 -31.80
C LEU A 107 32.76 -3.90 -32.36
N VAL A 108 33.18 -5.05 -31.82
CA VAL A 108 32.95 -6.36 -32.44
C VAL A 108 32.63 -7.43 -31.38
N SER A 109 31.34 -7.71 -31.17
CA SER A 109 30.88 -8.86 -30.35
C SER A 109 29.68 -9.54 -31.02
N THR A 110 29.60 -10.86 -30.92
CA THR A 110 28.45 -11.69 -31.36
C THR A 110 27.16 -11.34 -30.64
N THR A 111 27.22 -10.79 -29.42
CA THR A 111 26.04 -10.28 -28.70
C THR A 111 25.40 -9.08 -29.42
N ARG A 112 26.22 -8.21 -30.03
CA ARG A 112 25.78 -7.02 -30.77
C ARG A 112 24.98 -7.37 -32.02
N ALA A 113 25.36 -8.44 -32.73
CA ALA A 113 24.62 -8.90 -33.91
C ALA A 113 23.18 -9.35 -33.54
N LYS A 114 23.05 -10.11 -32.44
CA LYS A 114 21.73 -10.52 -31.93
C LYS A 114 20.89 -9.31 -31.50
N GLN A 115 21.50 -8.33 -30.83
CA GLN A 115 20.83 -7.09 -30.45
C GLN A 115 20.39 -6.26 -31.67
N ALA A 116 21.22 -6.18 -32.72
CA ALA A 116 20.89 -5.43 -33.92
C ALA A 116 19.65 -6.01 -34.64
N VAL A 117 19.56 -7.34 -34.73
CA VAL A 117 18.37 -8.01 -35.31
C VAL A 117 17.12 -7.71 -34.46
N GLN A 118 17.22 -7.81 -33.14
CA GLN A 118 16.11 -7.50 -32.23
C GLN A 118 15.70 -6.02 -32.30
N LEU A 119 16.65 -5.10 -32.46
CA LEU A 119 16.36 -3.67 -32.62
C LEU A 119 15.57 -3.40 -33.89
N LEU A 120 15.90 -4.10 -34.98
CA LEU A 120 15.20 -3.92 -36.26
C LEU A 120 13.76 -4.43 -36.17
N GLU A 121 13.53 -5.59 -35.53
CA GLU A 121 12.19 -6.11 -35.26
C GLU A 121 11.39 -5.17 -34.35
N LYS A 122 11.99 -4.67 -33.27
CA LYS A 122 11.32 -3.74 -32.34
C LYS A 122 11.02 -2.41 -33.02
N LYS A 123 11.88 -1.94 -33.93
CA LYS A 123 11.68 -0.71 -34.70
C LYS A 123 10.50 -0.83 -35.67
N SER A 124 10.33 -1.97 -36.33
CA SER A 124 9.18 -2.17 -37.23
C SER A 124 7.86 -2.14 -36.45
N LYS A 125 7.80 -2.78 -35.28
CA LYS A 125 6.67 -2.69 -34.35
C LYS A 125 6.40 -1.25 -33.89
N SER A 126 7.44 -0.50 -33.53
CA SER A 126 7.30 0.92 -33.16
C SER A 126 6.74 1.77 -34.29
N MET A 127 7.15 1.54 -35.54
CA MET A 127 6.60 2.26 -36.69
C MET A 127 5.10 1.96 -36.89
N MET A 128 4.68 0.71 -36.69
CA MET A 128 3.26 0.35 -36.76
C MET A 128 2.46 0.99 -35.62
N ALA A 129 3.02 1.04 -34.41
CA ALA A 129 2.41 1.71 -33.26
C ALA A 129 2.21 3.21 -33.55
N ILE A 130 3.23 3.91 -34.05
CA ILE A 130 3.12 5.32 -34.43
C ILE A 130 2.06 5.54 -35.51
N ARG A 131 1.96 4.65 -36.51
CA ARG A 131 0.89 4.72 -37.51
C ARG A 131 -0.50 4.54 -36.89
N LYS A 132 -0.64 3.65 -35.90
CA LYS A 132 -1.89 3.45 -35.16
C LYS A 132 -2.24 4.70 -34.35
N VAL A 133 -1.29 5.35 -33.68
CA VAL A 133 -1.52 6.64 -33.01
C VAL A 133 -2.00 7.69 -34.01
N LYS A 134 -1.34 7.80 -35.17
CA LYS A 134 -1.72 8.73 -36.23
C LYS A 134 -3.11 8.50 -36.82
N SER A 135 -3.66 7.29 -36.71
CA SER A 135 -5.04 7.02 -37.12
C SER A 135 -6.10 7.58 -36.17
N TYR A 136 -5.72 7.90 -34.92
CA TYR A 136 -6.59 8.56 -33.94
C TYR A 136 -6.32 10.07 -33.86
N GLU A 137 -5.06 10.47 -34.02
CA GLU A 137 -4.62 11.87 -33.96
C GLU A 137 -3.79 12.22 -35.20
N GLU A 138 -4.40 12.89 -36.17
CA GLU A 138 -3.77 13.17 -37.47
C GLU A 138 -2.56 14.11 -37.36
N ASP A 139 -2.62 15.07 -36.44
CA ASP A 139 -1.58 16.08 -36.20
C ASP A 139 -0.39 15.58 -35.36
N PHE A 140 -0.36 14.27 -35.03
CA PHE A 140 0.69 13.71 -34.19
C PHE A 140 2.06 13.72 -34.88
N ASP A 141 3.01 14.48 -34.33
CA ASP A 141 4.43 14.42 -34.69
C ASP A 141 5.32 13.93 -33.52
N ALA A 142 6.19 12.97 -33.83
CA ALA A 142 7.05 12.34 -32.84
C ALA A 142 8.16 13.29 -32.35
N LYS A 143 8.60 14.26 -33.15
CA LYS A 143 9.65 15.21 -32.73
C LYS A 143 9.08 16.28 -31.81
N GLU A 144 7.89 16.78 -32.11
CA GLU A 144 7.20 17.73 -31.23
C GLU A 144 6.78 17.07 -29.92
N PHE A 145 6.29 15.82 -29.98
CA PHE A 145 5.98 15.04 -28.79
C PHE A 145 7.15 14.94 -27.81
N ALA A 146 8.39 14.78 -28.30
CA ALA A 146 9.56 14.70 -27.43
C ALA A 146 9.78 15.99 -26.62
N LYS A 147 9.48 17.17 -27.18
CA LYS A 147 9.54 18.45 -26.47
C LYS A 147 8.40 18.59 -25.47
N ILE A 148 7.18 18.21 -25.86
CA ILE A 148 6.01 18.23 -24.98
C ILE A 148 6.24 17.29 -23.77
N ALA A 149 6.82 16.11 -24.00
CA ALA A 149 7.14 15.15 -22.95
C ALA A 149 8.16 15.72 -21.94
N GLN A 150 9.16 16.46 -22.42
CA GLN A 150 10.11 17.17 -21.57
C GLN A 150 9.41 18.24 -20.71
N ASP A 151 8.51 19.03 -21.28
CA ASP A 151 7.74 20.02 -20.54
C ASP A 151 6.84 19.38 -19.47
N ILE A 152 6.18 18.26 -19.80
CA ILE A 152 5.38 17.48 -18.84
C ILE A 152 6.26 16.96 -17.70
N TYR A 153 7.45 16.45 -18.02
CA TYR A 153 8.41 15.97 -17.03
C TYR A 153 8.83 17.10 -16.07
N ILE A 154 9.15 18.28 -16.59
CA ILE A 154 9.54 19.44 -15.78
C ILE A 154 8.39 19.86 -14.87
N LYS A 155 7.18 20.04 -15.43
CA LYS A 155 5.99 20.44 -14.66
C LYS A 155 5.62 19.43 -13.57
N ALA A 156 5.76 18.13 -13.84
CA ALA A 156 5.53 17.10 -12.84
C ALA A 156 6.49 17.22 -11.65
N HIS A 157 7.79 17.45 -11.90
CA HIS A 157 8.80 17.60 -10.85
C HIS A 157 8.65 18.93 -10.08
N GLU A 158 8.29 20.02 -10.76
CA GLU A 158 7.94 21.28 -10.10
C GLU A 158 6.72 21.14 -9.19
N SER A 159 5.68 20.44 -9.65
CA SER A 159 4.47 20.15 -8.87
C SER A 159 4.80 19.29 -7.64
N LEU A 160 5.69 18.30 -7.81
CA LEU A 160 6.18 17.46 -6.72
C LEU A 160 6.95 18.29 -5.67
N ALA A 161 7.84 19.18 -6.11
CA ALA A 161 8.63 20.05 -5.25
C ALA A 161 7.76 21.06 -4.48
N LYS A 162 6.75 21.65 -5.13
CA LYS A 162 5.74 22.52 -4.48
C LYS A 162 4.84 21.74 -3.51
N GLY A 163 4.69 20.44 -3.73
CA GLY A 163 3.82 19.56 -2.95
C GLY A 163 2.34 19.61 -3.36
N ASP A 164 2.01 20.19 -4.52
CA ASP A 164 0.64 20.24 -5.03
C ASP A 164 0.20 18.88 -5.59
N LYS A 165 -0.78 18.27 -4.93
CA LYS A 165 -1.31 16.95 -5.29
C LYS A 165 -2.27 17.00 -6.48
N ALA A 166 -3.00 18.10 -6.66
CA ALA A 166 -4.02 18.22 -7.71
C ALA A 166 -3.35 18.47 -9.06
N GLU A 167 -2.35 19.34 -9.07
CA GLU A 167 -1.58 19.64 -10.27
C GLU A 167 -0.77 18.40 -10.72
N LEU A 168 -0.12 17.70 -9.80
CA LEU A 168 0.67 16.49 -10.12
C LEU A 168 -0.15 15.40 -10.83
N ARG A 169 -1.42 15.20 -10.45
CA ARG A 169 -2.32 14.19 -11.07
C ARG A 169 -2.67 14.49 -12.52
N ARG A 170 -2.47 15.72 -12.99
CA ARG A 170 -2.72 16.09 -14.40
C ARG A 170 -1.58 15.64 -15.31
N TYR A 171 -0.37 15.56 -14.78
CA TYR A 171 0.84 15.23 -15.54
C TYR A 171 1.27 13.78 -15.37
N VAL A 172 0.84 13.11 -14.30
CA VAL A 172 1.28 11.75 -13.94
C VAL A 172 0.08 10.80 -13.89
N THR A 173 0.26 9.59 -14.42
CA THR A 173 -0.74 8.53 -14.40
C THR A 173 -0.95 7.93 -13.00
N GLU A 174 -2.07 7.23 -12.78
CA GLU A 174 -2.40 6.65 -11.47
C GLU A 174 -1.40 5.58 -11.03
N LYS A 175 -0.72 4.91 -11.99
CA LYS A 175 0.33 3.95 -11.70
C LYS A 175 1.61 4.62 -11.18
N ALA A 176 2.02 5.72 -11.79
CA ALA A 176 3.24 6.44 -11.43
C ALA A 176 3.06 7.37 -10.22
N TYR A 177 1.86 7.92 -10.00
CA TYR A 177 1.57 8.82 -8.88
C TYR A 177 2.00 8.28 -7.49
N PRO A 178 1.68 7.03 -7.09
CA PRO A 178 2.16 6.49 -5.81
C PRO A 178 3.68 6.35 -5.77
N GLU A 179 4.34 6.01 -6.88
CA GLU A 179 5.80 5.90 -6.94
C GLU A 179 6.49 7.25 -6.74
N PHE A 180 5.93 8.32 -7.34
CA PHE A 180 6.37 9.71 -7.10
C PHE A 180 6.25 10.12 -5.63
N ARG A 181 5.18 9.68 -4.95
CA ARG A 181 4.83 10.18 -3.59
C ARG A 181 5.34 9.31 -2.45
N HIS A 182 5.60 8.03 -2.67
CA HIS A 182 5.93 7.07 -1.61
C HIS A 182 7.13 7.54 -0.77
N ASN A 183 8.21 7.96 -1.42
CA ASN A 183 9.44 8.41 -0.75
C ASN A 183 9.52 9.92 -0.53
N SER A 184 8.63 10.70 -1.15
CA SER A 184 8.57 12.16 -1.02
C SER A 184 7.72 12.61 0.17
N HIS A 185 6.96 11.69 0.78
CA HIS A 185 6.08 12.01 1.90
C HIS A 185 6.89 12.56 3.09
N LEU A 186 6.44 13.69 3.66
CA LEU A 186 7.09 14.38 4.79
C LEU A 186 8.52 14.89 4.51
N LYS A 187 8.90 15.05 3.24
CA LYS A 187 10.19 15.64 2.84
C LYS A 187 9.96 16.86 1.97
N THR A 188 10.82 17.86 2.14
CA THR A 188 10.87 19.04 1.26
C THR A 188 11.88 18.76 0.15
N ILE A 189 11.47 18.93 -1.09
CA ILE A 189 12.33 18.71 -2.27
C ILE A 189 12.53 20.06 -2.95
N HIS A 190 13.78 20.44 -3.18
CA HIS A 190 14.13 21.56 -4.04
C HIS A 190 14.69 21.02 -5.34
N TRP A 191 13.87 21.07 -6.39
CA TRP A 191 14.23 20.63 -7.72
C TRP A 191 14.13 21.80 -8.69
N ARG A 192 15.09 21.93 -9.61
CA ARG A 192 15.10 22.95 -10.65
C ARG A 192 15.69 22.36 -11.93
N TYR A 193 15.00 22.59 -13.04
CA TYR A 193 15.52 22.30 -14.36
C TYR A 193 16.53 23.37 -14.79
N LEU A 194 17.71 22.96 -15.27
CA LEU A 194 18.74 23.88 -15.75
C LEU A 194 18.79 23.87 -17.28
N ASP A 195 19.23 22.76 -17.87
CA ASP A 195 19.35 22.59 -19.32
C ASP A 195 19.40 21.11 -19.71
N SER A 196 19.27 20.82 -21.00
CA SER A 196 19.44 19.49 -21.59
C SER A 196 20.73 19.42 -22.40
N LEU A 197 21.62 18.50 -22.05
CA LEU A 197 22.84 18.25 -22.84
C LEU A 197 22.51 17.58 -24.19
N GLU A 198 21.58 16.63 -24.16
CA GLU A 198 21.08 15.96 -25.35
C GLU A 198 19.58 16.25 -25.52
N PRO A 199 19.11 16.49 -26.75
CA PRO A 199 17.69 16.70 -26.99
C PRO A 199 16.89 15.42 -26.75
N PRO A 200 15.66 15.50 -26.22
CA PRO A 200 14.82 14.33 -26.04
C PRO A 200 14.49 13.69 -27.40
N ARG A 201 14.49 12.36 -27.43
CA ARG A 201 14.15 11.58 -28.62
C ARG A 201 13.19 10.44 -28.28
N VAL A 202 12.28 10.15 -29.19
CA VAL A 202 11.41 8.98 -29.08
C VAL A 202 12.19 7.74 -29.50
N VAL A 203 12.36 6.79 -28.59
CA VAL A 203 13.14 5.57 -28.81
C VAL A 203 12.25 4.40 -29.20
N HIS A 204 11.12 4.27 -28.52
CA HIS A 204 10.26 3.10 -28.58
C HIS A 204 8.80 3.54 -28.47
N ALA A 205 7.91 2.87 -29.21
CA ALA A 205 6.48 3.11 -29.14
C ALA A 205 5.73 1.77 -29.19
N ARG A 206 4.68 1.63 -28.39
CA ARG A 206 3.82 0.46 -28.34
C ARG A 206 2.36 0.84 -28.24
N CYS A 207 1.51 0.09 -28.91
CA CYS A 207 0.06 0.21 -28.78
C CYS A 207 -0.52 -1.15 -28.48
N THR A 208 -1.34 -1.24 -27.44
CA THR A 208 -2.02 -2.46 -27.03
C THR A 208 -3.45 -2.16 -26.63
N ASP A 209 -4.31 -3.16 -26.78
CA ASP A 209 -5.71 -3.07 -26.42
C ASP A 209 -5.89 -3.70 -25.02
N VAL A 210 -6.59 -3.03 -24.11
CA VAL A 210 -6.72 -3.43 -22.70
C VAL A 210 -8.20 -3.62 -22.36
N VAL A 211 -8.55 -4.80 -21.84
CA VAL A 211 -9.93 -5.25 -21.55
C VAL A 211 -10.78 -5.46 -22.81
N SER A 212 -10.92 -4.45 -23.67
CA SER A 212 -11.66 -4.52 -24.93
C SER A 212 -10.83 -3.96 -26.09
N LYS A 213 -11.21 -4.29 -27.33
CA LYS A 213 -10.52 -3.81 -28.55
C LYS A 213 -10.68 -2.31 -28.80
N GLU A 214 -11.64 -1.69 -28.12
CA GLU A 214 -11.92 -0.25 -28.23
C GLU A 214 -11.01 0.58 -27.31
N ASN A 215 -10.56 -0.02 -26.20
CA ASN A 215 -9.71 0.63 -25.21
C ASN A 215 -8.24 0.41 -25.56
N ILE A 216 -7.69 1.30 -26.38
CA ILE A 216 -6.34 1.20 -26.91
C ILE A 216 -5.44 2.19 -26.19
N PHE A 217 -4.33 1.70 -25.65
CA PHE A 217 -3.35 2.49 -24.94
C PHE A 217 -2.04 2.54 -25.72
N GLY A 218 -1.50 3.76 -25.87
CA GLY A 218 -0.18 4.02 -26.42
C GLY A 218 0.84 4.25 -25.31
N GLN A 219 2.03 3.67 -25.44
CA GLN A 219 3.20 3.90 -24.60
C GLN A 219 4.41 4.28 -25.46
#